data_AF-A0A060C5B7-F1
#
_entry.id   AF-A0A060C5B7-F1
#
_cell.length_a   1.000
_cell.length_b   1.000
_cell.length_c   1.000
_cell.angle_alpha   90.00
_cell.angle_beta   90.00
_cell.angle_gamma   90.00
#
_symmetry.space_group_name_H-M   'P 1'
#
loop_
_entity.id
_entity.type
_entity.pdbx_description
1 polymer ?
#
loop_
_entity_poly.entity_id
_entity_poly.type
_entity_poly.pdbx_seq_one_letter_code
_entity_poly.pdbx_strand_id
1 'polypeptide(L)'
;MCDATTIHEKIELLINSFRSVLYEPDETFLKNMETHNLAGDDICRYQYWEWTQGVGLYGLWQLFTHTGARAYLDILTDYYDARMQVGLPGKNINTMAPILTLTHVAEHTGNEQYLSVCHDWAEWAM
;
A
#
# COMPACT_ATOMS: atom_id res chain seq x y z
N MET A 1 -22.59 25.18 -0.12
CA MET A 1 -22.06 24.32 0.95
C MET A 1 -22.10 22.90 0.42
N CYS A 2 -20.98 22.18 0.40
CA CYS A 2 -20.99 20.77 0.02
C CYS A 2 -21.71 20.00 1.13
N ASP A 3 -22.75 19.25 0.81
CA ASP A 3 -23.48 18.42 1.78
C ASP A 3 -22.59 17.25 2.21
N ALA A 4 -22.62 16.89 3.50
CA ALA A 4 -21.80 15.81 4.05
C ALA A 4 -22.10 14.47 3.35
N THR A 5 -23.35 14.26 2.94
CA THR A 5 -23.81 13.13 2.12
C THR A 5 -23.03 13.05 0.80
N THR A 6 -22.92 14.17 0.08
CA THR A 6 -22.21 14.23 -1.21
C THR A 6 -20.72 13.94 -1.05
N ILE A 7 -20.09 14.40 0.04
CA ILE A 7 -18.68 14.09 0.31
C ILE A 7 -18.50 12.59 0.52
N HIS A 8 -19.36 11.97 1.33
CA HIS A 8 -19.30 10.54 1.59
C HIS A 8 -19.50 9.70 0.32
N GLU A 9 -20.49 10.04 -0.50
CA GLU A 9 -20.71 9.39 -1.80
C GLU A 9 -19.49 9.47 -2.73
N LYS A 10 -18.80 10.63 -2.77
CA LYS A 10 -17.60 10.80 -3.58
C LYS A 10 -16.42 10.01 -3.04
N ILE A 11 -16.28 9.91 -1.74
CA ILE A 11 -15.27 9.07 -1.08
C ILE A 11 -15.50 7.60 -1.43
N GLU A 12 -16.74 7.10 -1.33
CA GLU A 12 -17.08 5.72 -1.71
C GLU A 12 -16.77 5.42 -3.18
N LEU A 13 -17.07 6.35 -4.09
CA LEU A 13 -16.70 6.21 -5.50
C LEU A 13 -15.18 6.15 -5.71
N LEU A 14 -14.43 7.01 -5.02
CA LEU A 14 -12.97 7.00 -5.08
C LEU A 14 -12.38 5.69 -4.55
N ILE A 15 -12.90 5.15 -3.46
CA ILE A 15 -12.44 3.88 -2.87
C ILE A 15 -12.71 2.72 -3.83
N ASN A 16 -13.91 2.67 -4.41
CA ASN A 16 -14.28 1.62 -5.35
C ASN A 16 -13.38 1.65 -6.60
N SER A 17 -13.04 2.84 -7.09
CA SER A 17 -12.06 2.99 -8.18
C SER A 17 -10.64 2.65 -7.72
N PHE A 18 -10.25 3.05 -6.51
CA PHE A 18 -8.90 2.80 -6.00
C PHE A 18 -8.61 1.31 -5.82
N ARG A 19 -9.63 0.51 -5.48
CA ARG A 19 -9.50 -0.95 -5.41
C ARG A 19 -9.05 -1.56 -6.75
N SER A 20 -9.44 -1.02 -7.90
CA SER A 20 -8.93 -1.50 -9.18
C SER A 20 -7.47 -1.08 -9.36
N VAL A 21 -7.15 0.18 -9.05
CA VAL A 21 -5.79 0.76 -9.15
C VAL A 21 -4.76 0.01 -8.31
N LEU A 22 -5.14 -0.53 -7.15
CA LEU A 22 -4.26 -1.37 -6.33
C LEU A 22 -3.73 -2.61 -7.08
N TYR A 23 -4.46 -3.08 -8.09
CA TYR A 23 -4.16 -4.30 -8.82
C TYR A 23 -4.03 -4.09 -10.35
N GLU A 24 -4.01 -2.84 -10.80
CA GLU A 24 -3.74 -2.51 -12.20
C GLU A 24 -2.23 -2.51 -12.46
N PRO A 25 -1.72 -3.38 -13.36
CA PRO A 25 -0.31 -3.39 -13.70
C PRO A 25 0.06 -2.08 -14.42
N ASP A 26 1.11 -1.40 -13.97
CA ASP A 26 1.72 -0.34 -14.76
C ASP A 26 2.69 -0.95 -15.77
N GLU A 27 2.16 -1.38 -16.91
CA GLU A 27 2.93 -2.03 -17.98
C GLU A 27 4.09 -1.17 -18.48
N THR A 28 3.91 0.16 -18.50
CA THR A 28 4.96 1.09 -18.95
C THR A 28 6.10 1.12 -17.94
N PHE A 29 5.78 1.22 -16.65
CA PHE A 29 6.76 1.15 -15.57
C PHE A 29 7.51 -0.18 -15.58
N LEU A 30 6.80 -1.31 -15.67
CA LEU A 30 7.42 -2.65 -15.66
C LEU A 30 8.37 -2.84 -16.85
N LYS A 31 7.97 -2.40 -18.05
CA LYS A 31 8.82 -2.46 -19.25
C LYS A 31 10.07 -1.57 -19.13
N ASN A 32 9.94 -0.42 -18.50
CA ASN A 32 11.09 0.45 -18.23
C ASN A 32 12.05 -0.18 -17.20
N MET A 33 11.53 -0.95 -16.23
CA MET A 33 12.35 -1.69 -15.27
C MET A 33 13.13 -2.82 -15.92
N GLU A 34 12.59 -3.56 -16.90
CA GLU A 34 13.34 -4.63 -17.60
C GLU A 34 14.68 -4.17 -18.17
N THR A 35 14.76 -2.89 -18.56
CA THR A 35 15.96 -2.30 -19.17
C THR A 35 16.84 -1.53 -18.18
N HIS A 36 16.33 -1.18 -16.99
CA HIS A 36 16.99 -0.30 -16.01
C HIS A 36 17.07 -0.90 -14.59
N ASN A 37 16.78 -2.19 -14.41
CA ASN A 37 16.66 -2.80 -13.08
C ASN A 37 18.00 -2.72 -12.31
N LEU A 38 18.03 -1.87 -11.29
CA LEU A 38 19.24 -1.59 -10.48
C LEU A 38 19.59 -2.73 -9.51
N ALA A 39 18.64 -3.63 -9.21
CA ALA A 39 18.79 -4.63 -8.15
C ALA A 39 18.82 -6.10 -8.63
N GLY A 40 18.47 -6.38 -9.90
CA GLY A 40 18.39 -7.76 -10.40
C GLY A 40 17.24 -8.59 -9.80
N ASP A 41 16.31 -7.94 -9.10
CA ASP A 41 15.15 -8.56 -8.47
C ASP A 41 14.02 -8.90 -9.46
N ASP A 42 13.14 -9.82 -9.06
CA ASP A 42 11.93 -10.16 -9.79
C ASP A 42 10.99 -8.94 -9.90
N ILE A 43 10.79 -8.48 -11.14
CA ILE A 43 10.00 -7.29 -11.48
C ILE A 43 8.54 -7.44 -11.01
N CYS A 44 8.01 -8.67 -10.89
CA CYS A 44 6.66 -8.92 -10.38
C CYS A 44 6.46 -8.43 -8.94
N ARG A 45 7.53 -8.25 -8.16
CA ARG A 45 7.45 -7.70 -6.79
C ARG A 45 7.06 -6.22 -6.76
N TYR A 46 7.33 -5.48 -7.84
CA TYR A 46 7.05 -4.04 -7.93
C TYR A 46 5.65 -3.73 -8.47
N GLN A 47 5.02 -4.69 -9.15
CA GLN A 47 3.77 -4.51 -9.89
C GLN A 47 2.65 -3.85 -9.08
N TYR A 48 2.60 -4.14 -7.77
CA TYR A 48 1.63 -3.59 -6.84
C TYR A 48 2.30 -3.09 -5.57
N TRP A 49 3.54 -2.60 -5.64
CA TRP A 49 4.25 -2.06 -4.49
C TRP A 49 5.11 -0.88 -4.94
N GLU A 50 4.50 0.30 -5.00
CA GLU A 50 5.14 1.56 -5.34
C GLU A 50 4.52 2.73 -4.55
N TRP A 51 5.07 3.93 -4.73
CA TRP A 51 4.65 5.10 -3.96
C TRP A 51 3.17 5.47 -4.16
N THR A 52 2.62 5.22 -5.34
CA THR A 52 1.21 5.49 -5.67
C THR A 52 0.27 4.62 -4.84
N GLN A 53 0.58 3.33 -4.69
CA GLN A 53 -0.16 2.44 -3.79
C GLN A 53 0.02 2.90 -2.35
N GLY A 54 1.24 3.25 -1.93
CA GLY A 54 1.52 3.73 -0.57
C GLY A 54 0.63 4.90 -0.13
N VAL A 55 0.44 5.89 -1.01
CA VAL A 55 -0.43 7.05 -0.76
C VAL A 55 -1.89 6.63 -0.57
N GLY A 56 -2.41 5.76 -1.44
CA GLY A 56 -3.81 5.37 -1.35
C GLY A 56 -4.12 4.40 -0.19
N LEU A 57 -3.16 3.54 0.18
CA LEU A 57 -3.26 2.74 1.41
C LEU A 57 -3.39 3.64 2.64
N TYR A 58 -2.62 4.73 2.71
CA TYR A 58 -2.73 5.67 3.83
C TYR A 58 -4.10 6.36 3.86
N GLY A 59 -4.67 6.66 2.70
CA GLY A 59 -6.07 7.13 2.60
C GLY A 59 -7.07 6.15 3.21
N LEU A 60 -6.94 4.85 2.93
CA LEU A 60 -7.78 3.80 3.51
C LEU A 60 -7.61 3.70 5.03
N TRP A 61 -6.38 3.86 5.54
CA TRP A 61 -6.13 3.91 6.98
C TRP A 61 -6.80 5.10 7.66
N GLN A 62 -6.75 6.29 7.04
CA GLN A 62 -7.45 7.48 7.55
C GLN A 62 -8.97 7.25 7.58
N LEU A 63 -9.53 6.59 6.57
CA LEU A 63 -10.95 6.24 6.54
C LEU A 63 -11.33 5.23 7.63
N PHE A 64 -10.49 4.21 7.85
CA PHE A 64 -10.67 3.26 8.94
C PHE A 64 -10.69 3.96 10.30
N THR A 65 -9.71 4.80 10.59
CA THR A 65 -9.61 5.49 11.88
C THR A 65 -10.72 6.52 12.10
N HIS A 66 -11.23 7.15 11.03
CA HIS A 66 -12.33 8.10 11.12
C HIS A 66 -13.71 7.43 11.29
N THR A 67 -13.94 6.30 10.62
CA THR A 67 -15.26 5.65 10.55
C THR A 67 -15.41 4.44 11.47
N GLY A 68 -14.30 3.80 11.85
CA GLY A 68 -14.28 2.49 12.51
C GLY A 68 -14.74 1.34 11.60
N ALA A 69 -14.97 1.58 10.30
CA ALA A 69 -15.49 0.57 9.40
C ALA A 69 -14.42 -0.49 9.08
N ARG A 70 -14.60 -1.69 9.65
CA ARG A 70 -13.66 -2.81 9.53
C ARG A 70 -13.31 -3.19 8.08
N ALA A 71 -14.23 -2.97 7.15
CA ALA A 71 -14.00 -3.24 5.73
C ALA A 71 -12.74 -2.54 5.17
N TYR A 72 -12.35 -1.37 5.72
CA TYR A 72 -11.12 -0.70 5.32
C TYR A 72 -9.86 -1.37 5.86
N LEU A 73 -9.92 -1.85 7.11
CA LEU A 73 -8.83 -2.62 7.70
C LEU A 73 -8.63 -3.95 6.95
N ASP A 74 -9.73 -4.62 6.57
CA ASP A 74 -9.68 -5.89 5.83
C ASP A 74 -8.97 -5.70 4.47
N ILE A 75 -9.23 -4.60 3.74
CA ILE A 75 -8.50 -4.28 2.49
C ILE A 75 -7.00 -4.17 2.75
N LEU A 76 -6.61 -3.45 3.81
CA LEU A 76 -5.22 -3.21 4.13
C LEU A 76 -4.51 -4.52 4.47
N THR A 77 -5.11 -5.35 5.32
CA THR A 77 -4.52 -6.64 5.70
C THR A 77 -4.43 -7.58 4.51
N ASP A 78 -5.50 -7.72 3.71
CA ASP A 78 -5.51 -8.57 2.52
C ASP A 78 -4.43 -8.15 1.52
N TYR A 79 -4.27 -6.84 1.33
CA TYR A 79 -3.23 -6.30 0.45
C TYR A 79 -1.83 -6.66 0.98
N TYR A 80 -1.52 -6.36 2.24
CA TYR A 80 -0.19 -6.62 2.80
C TYR A 80 0.15 -8.11 2.82
N ASP A 81 -0.79 -8.96 3.23
CA ASP A 81 -0.61 -10.42 3.20
C ASP A 81 -0.30 -10.91 1.79
N ALA A 82 -1.06 -10.47 0.78
CA ALA A 82 -0.81 -10.84 -0.61
C ALA A 82 0.55 -10.35 -1.11
N ARG A 83 0.99 -9.13 -0.75
CA ARG A 83 2.30 -8.61 -1.15
C ARG A 83 3.44 -9.36 -0.46
N MET A 84 3.30 -9.71 0.82
CA MET A 84 4.31 -10.48 1.54
C MET A 84 4.44 -11.92 1.02
N GLN A 85 3.35 -12.53 0.55
CA GLN A 85 3.41 -13.85 -0.10
C GLN A 85 4.20 -13.84 -1.42
N VAL A 86 4.11 -12.75 -2.20
CA VAL A 86 4.92 -12.56 -3.42
C VAL A 86 6.38 -12.23 -3.08
N GLY A 87 6.61 -11.58 -1.94
CA GLY A 87 7.89 -11.04 -1.52
C GLY A 87 7.99 -9.55 -1.87
N LEU A 88 8.58 -8.78 -0.96
CA LEU A 88 8.69 -7.32 -1.10
C LEU A 88 9.78 -6.94 -2.11
N PRO A 89 9.61 -5.83 -2.85
CA PRO A 89 10.63 -5.35 -3.77
C PRO A 89 11.87 -4.82 -3.04
N GLY A 90 12.93 -4.56 -3.79
CA GLY A 90 14.10 -3.85 -3.29
C GLY A 90 13.74 -2.48 -2.69
N LYS A 91 14.43 -2.11 -1.61
CA LYS A 91 14.19 -0.87 -0.87
C LYS A 91 14.70 0.35 -1.64
N ASN A 92 13.83 1.32 -1.82
CA ASN A 92 14.13 2.65 -2.36
C ASN A 92 13.12 3.67 -1.80
N ILE A 93 13.27 4.95 -2.17
CA ILE A 93 12.41 6.03 -1.64
C ILE A 93 10.93 5.85 -2.00
N ASN A 94 10.62 5.28 -3.16
CA ASN A 94 9.24 5.05 -3.60
C ASN A 94 8.63 3.83 -2.91
N THR A 95 9.37 2.71 -2.89
CA THR A 95 8.92 1.47 -2.26
C THR A 95 8.83 1.58 -0.74
N MET A 96 9.39 2.64 -0.13
CA MET A 96 9.21 2.98 1.28
C MET A 96 7.79 3.48 1.60
N ALA A 97 7.08 4.12 0.67
CA ALA A 97 5.82 4.79 0.99
C ALA A 97 4.73 3.85 1.56
N PRO A 98 4.54 2.60 1.05
CA PRO A 98 3.61 1.65 1.65
C PRO A 98 3.93 1.25 3.10
N ILE A 99 5.18 1.43 3.57
CA ILE A 99 5.58 1.05 4.94
C ILE A 99 4.93 1.94 5.99
N LEU A 100 4.66 3.22 5.69
CA LEU A 100 4.00 4.12 6.64
C LEU A 100 2.63 3.58 7.08
N THR A 101 1.85 3.05 6.13
CA THR A 101 0.54 2.49 6.50
C THR A 101 0.70 1.13 7.18
N LEU A 102 1.73 0.37 6.81
CA LEU A 102 2.02 -0.92 7.44
C LEU A 102 2.34 -0.76 8.92
N THR A 103 3.07 0.29 9.33
CA THR A 103 3.40 0.52 10.76
C THR A 103 2.14 0.69 11.59
N HIS A 104 1.17 1.47 11.10
CA HIS A 104 -0.11 1.67 11.75
C HIS A 104 -0.94 0.38 11.84
N VAL A 105 -1.01 -0.40 10.76
CA VAL A 105 -1.71 -1.68 10.75
C VAL A 105 -1.04 -2.67 11.70
N ALA A 106 0.29 -2.72 11.71
CA ALA A 106 1.08 -3.58 12.59
C ALA A 106 0.83 -3.25 14.07
N GLU A 107 0.88 -1.97 14.44
CA GLU A 107 0.58 -1.50 15.79
C GLU A 107 -0.86 -1.82 16.21
N HIS A 108 -1.83 -1.57 15.32
CA HIS A 108 -3.24 -1.82 15.61
C HIS A 108 -3.58 -3.30 15.80
N THR A 109 -2.96 -4.17 15.00
CA THR A 109 -3.24 -5.61 15.00
C THR A 109 -2.34 -6.41 15.95
N GLY A 110 -1.20 -5.85 16.36
CA GLY A 110 -0.16 -6.58 17.08
C GLY A 110 0.55 -7.63 16.22
N ASN A 111 0.49 -7.53 14.89
CA ASN A 111 1.08 -8.52 14.00
C ASN A 111 2.62 -8.40 13.97
N GLU A 112 3.30 -9.36 14.58
CA GLU A 112 4.76 -9.39 14.70
C GLU A 112 5.49 -9.49 13.35
N GLN A 113 4.90 -10.15 12.35
CA GLN A 113 5.48 -10.22 11.01
C GLN A 113 5.50 -8.83 10.36
N TYR A 114 4.40 -8.08 10.50
CA TYR A 114 4.33 -6.71 9.99
C TYR A 114 5.31 -5.79 10.71
N LEU A 115 5.41 -5.90 12.03
CA LEU A 115 6.40 -5.14 12.81
C LEU A 115 7.84 -5.45 12.38
N SER A 116 8.16 -6.73 12.14
CA SER A 116 9.49 -7.13 11.67
C SER A 116 9.84 -6.48 10.32
N VAL A 117 8.88 -6.40 9.40
CA VAL A 117 9.06 -5.70 8.11
C VAL A 117 9.28 -4.20 8.36
N CYS A 118 8.46 -3.57 9.19
CA CYS A 118 8.63 -2.16 9.52
C CYS A 118 10.02 -1.85 10.10
N HIS A 119 10.54 -2.70 10.99
CA HIS A 119 11.88 -2.56 11.56
C HIS A 119 12.98 -2.66 10.49
N ASP A 120 12.95 -3.71 9.66
CA ASP A 120 13.94 -3.94 8.60
C ASP A 120 13.97 -2.79 7.56
N TRP A 121 12.81 -2.19 7.26
CA TRP A 121 12.74 -1.03 6.37
C TRP A 121 13.18 0.26 7.06
N ALA A 122 12.87 0.44 8.34
CA ALA A 122 13.34 1.59 9.11
C ALA A 122 14.87 1.60 9.28
N GLU A 123 15.48 0.43 9.53
CA GLU A 123 16.94 0.29 9.62
C GLU A 123 17.63 0.67 8.32
N TRP A 124 17.06 0.31 7.17
CA TRP A 124 17.60 0.70 5.87
C TRP A 124 17.54 2.21 5.60
N ALA A 125 16.57 2.91 6.20
CA ALA A 125 16.36 4.34 5.97
C ALA A 125 17.30 5.26 6.78
N MET A 126 18.02 4.70 7.76
CA MET A 126 18.91 5.40 8.68
C MET A 126 20.36 5.38 8.20
#